data_AF-A0A7C6W7L4-F1
#
_entry.id   AF-A0A7C6W7L4-F1
#
_cell.length_a   1.000
_cell.length_b   1.000
_cell.length_c   1.000
_cell.angle_alpha   90.00
_cell.angle_beta   90.00
_cell.angle_gamma   90.00
#
_symmetry.space_group_name_H-M   'P 1'
#
loop_
_entity.id
_entity.type
_entity.pdbx_description
1 polymer ?
#
loop_
_entity_poly.entity_id
_entity_poly.type
_entity_poly.pdbx_seq_one_letter_code
_entity_poly.pdbx_strand_id
1 'polypeptide(L)'
;MSMMFVNDSRGDGDAELVWDKYFEYDNKKYSTNDFIENANKNFSPQYEGQKANYGVDKITNQFDDVDFQKAGIFSSDDESQPYVTRSNWQETYGKRIRLTANNAFKKAQENPSVETDDIEYPKYDQLGFYEGVLDFDEIKLIYLSGKDFNDPLWDTLLDRMTWEETCYLLQVALRHTRGVSSIEAPSSSQQNGALAPIHQRTYSELPSQSGFRGFAELLDPDNVNQPPPVFVCNGIVAATYNTELIERLGYNGIYGLGVNIHRGAYCGRTFEYYSEDGFLTGVAAGYEAVGLHKLGVFVLMKHAILNDQETHRAGLNVWANEQSIREIYLRAIQIAIEIDQEYTPNPVLGVMTGMNRAGAKWIGGQGFINTVLRAEYGMTSFAVSDFNSSRPYMSPIQGVLNGNDLPDGNPAGNRSGYDYDGNDIRFTSYAEGYGELAWHMRAAVKNVLYTVVNSNTMNGIAGDTKFITITPAWEIAVPIITRVSMTLFIWCASGFGLYFVYGLVKDIVLTRKGRKEKTN
;
A
#
# COMPACT_ATOMS: atom_id res chain seq x y z
N MET A 1 -43.97 5.46 18.43
CA MET A 1 -45.06 4.52 18.11
C MET A 1 -45.18 4.53 16.60
N SER A 2 -44.96 3.48 15.82
CA SER A 2 -44.53 2.09 16.01
C SER A 2 -44.78 1.47 14.63
N MET A 3 -43.75 0.99 13.91
CA MET A 3 -43.79 0.01 12.82
C MET A 3 -42.59 0.27 11.89
N MET A 4 -41.42 -0.19 12.31
CA MET A 4 -40.34 -0.53 11.39
C MET A 4 -39.72 -1.83 11.89
N PHE A 5 -40.13 -2.91 11.21
CA PHE A 5 -39.43 -4.19 11.08
C PHE A 5 -38.87 -4.82 12.35
N VAL A 6 -39.76 -5.28 13.24
CA VAL A 6 -39.48 -6.51 13.98
C VAL A 6 -39.96 -7.64 13.06
N ASN A 7 -39.02 -8.32 12.41
CA ASN A 7 -39.31 -9.58 11.74
C ASN A 7 -39.15 -10.70 12.78
N ASP A 8 -40.27 -11.16 13.34
CA ASP A 8 -40.35 -12.25 14.33
C ASP A 8 -39.93 -13.63 13.77
N SER A 9 -39.49 -13.70 12.51
CA SER A 9 -39.03 -14.94 11.86
C SER A 9 -37.50 -15.14 11.85
N ARG A 10 -36.71 -14.31 12.55
CA ARG A 10 -35.29 -14.63 12.79
C ARG A 10 -35.18 -15.72 13.87
N GLY A 11 -35.70 -16.90 13.54
CA GLY A 11 -35.40 -18.14 14.23
C GLY A 11 -33.91 -18.45 14.13
N ASP A 12 -33.46 -19.33 15.02
CA ASP A 12 -32.10 -19.84 15.13
C ASP A 12 -31.46 -20.01 13.74
N GLY A 13 -30.36 -19.29 13.52
CA GLY A 13 -29.76 -19.01 12.21
C GLY A 13 -29.90 -20.16 11.20
N ASP A 14 -30.81 -19.97 10.26
CA ASP A 14 -30.97 -20.84 9.11
C ASP A 14 -29.76 -20.65 8.19
N ALA A 15 -29.00 -21.72 7.97
CA ALA A 15 -27.84 -21.72 7.09
C ALA A 15 -28.20 -21.42 5.64
N GLU A 16 -29.47 -21.59 5.23
CA GLU A 16 -29.97 -21.19 3.91
C GLU A 16 -30.09 -19.66 3.76
N LEU A 17 -30.03 -18.90 4.87
CA LEU A 17 -30.03 -17.43 4.87
C LEU A 17 -28.62 -16.82 4.91
N VAL A 18 -27.58 -17.67 4.96
CA VAL A 18 -26.18 -17.25 4.84
C VAL A 18 -25.78 -17.33 3.36
N TRP A 19 -25.99 -16.21 2.66
CA TRP A 19 -25.46 -15.88 1.32
C TRP A 19 -25.68 -16.93 0.21
N ASP A 20 -26.61 -16.60 -0.70
CA ASP A 20 -26.54 -17.04 -2.09
C ASP A 20 -25.23 -16.49 -2.71
N LYS A 21 -24.63 -17.23 -3.66
CA LYS A 21 -23.34 -16.90 -4.32
C LYS A 21 -23.38 -15.62 -5.17
N TYR A 22 -24.51 -14.92 -5.18
CA TYR A 22 -24.81 -13.76 -6.00
C TYR A 22 -25.58 -12.74 -5.16
N PHE A 23 -25.18 -11.46 -5.19
CA PHE A 23 -26.06 -10.39 -4.75
C PHE A 23 -26.90 -9.90 -5.94
N GLU A 24 -28.20 -9.67 -5.72
CA GLU A 24 -29.07 -9.01 -6.69
C GLU A 24 -29.20 -7.52 -6.33
N TYR A 25 -28.66 -6.65 -7.18
CA TYR A 25 -28.89 -5.20 -7.16
C TYR A 25 -29.31 -4.79 -8.58
N ASP A 26 -30.42 -4.07 -8.71
CA ASP A 26 -31.01 -3.66 -10.00
C ASP A 26 -31.21 -4.81 -11.03
N ASN A 27 -31.70 -5.98 -10.56
CA ASN A 27 -31.89 -7.19 -11.37
C ASN A 27 -30.61 -7.74 -12.05
N LYS A 28 -29.42 -7.33 -11.62
CA LYS A 28 -28.13 -7.92 -12.04
C LYS A 28 -27.54 -8.79 -10.93
N LYS A 29 -26.95 -9.91 -11.35
CA LYS A 29 -26.23 -10.86 -10.49
C LYS A 29 -24.73 -10.67 -10.64
N TYR A 30 -24.03 -10.58 -9.52
CA TYR A 30 -22.57 -10.44 -9.46
C TYR A 30 -22.00 -11.66 -8.76
N SER A 31 -21.05 -12.36 -9.40
CA SER A 31 -20.43 -13.58 -8.87
C SER A 31 -18.94 -13.40 -8.62
N THR A 32 -18.47 -13.82 -7.45
CA THR A 32 -17.04 -13.94 -7.16
C THR A 32 -16.42 -15.20 -7.78
N ASN A 33 -17.22 -16.25 -8.04
CA ASN A 33 -16.68 -17.52 -8.57
C ASN A 33 -16.37 -17.45 -10.07
N ASP A 34 -17.19 -16.75 -10.87
CA ASP A 34 -16.93 -16.64 -12.31
C ASP A 34 -15.62 -15.88 -12.60
N PHE A 35 -15.29 -14.87 -11.79
CA PHE A 35 -14.00 -14.18 -11.83
C PHE A 35 -12.85 -15.13 -11.48
N ILE A 36 -12.95 -15.85 -10.36
CA ILE A 36 -11.93 -16.82 -9.90
C ILE A 36 -11.73 -17.94 -10.93
N GLU A 37 -12.81 -18.49 -11.49
CA GLU A 37 -12.77 -19.53 -12.52
C GLU A 37 -12.08 -19.01 -13.79
N ASN A 38 -12.37 -17.78 -14.22
CA ASN A 38 -11.73 -17.18 -15.38
C ASN A 38 -10.24 -16.86 -15.13
N ALA A 39 -9.90 -16.31 -13.95
CA ALA A 39 -8.53 -16.01 -13.57
C ALA A 39 -7.67 -17.29 -13.47
N ASN A 40 -8.21 -18.36 -12.87
CA ASN A 40 -7.56 -19.68 -12.82
C ASN A 40 -7.39 -20.30 -14.20
N LYS A 41 -8.40 -20.22 -15.06
CA LYS A 41 -8.35 -20.76 -16.42
C LYS A 41 -7.25 -20.11 -17.27
N ASN A 42 -6.97 -18.83 -17.02
CA ASN A 42 -5.97 -18.07 -17.76
C ASN A 42 -4.62 -17.95 -17.02
N PHE A 43 -4.49 -18.54 -15.82
CA PHE A 43 -3.25 -18.49 -15.05
C PHE A 43 -2.17 -19.34 -15.71
N SER A 44 -1.02 -18.73 -16.00
CA SER A 44 0.19 -19.41 -16.43
C SER A 44 1.28 -19.21 -15.38
N PRO A 45 1.76 -20.29 -14.71
CA PRO A 45 2.81 -20.17 -13.73
C PRO A 45 4.11 -19.69 -14.39
N GLN A 46 4.73 -18.71 -13.76
CA GLN A 46 5.98 -18.05 -14.17
C GLN A 46 7.22 -18.79 -13.65
N TYR A 47 7.08 -19.63 -12.63
CA TYR A 47 8.14 -20.50 -12.09
C TYR A 47 7.58 -21.81 -11.51
N GLU A 48 8.44 -22.82 -11.38
CA GLU A 48 8.07 -24.12 -10.81
C GLU A 48 7.63 -23.96 -9.35
N GLY A 49 6.42 -24.43 -9.03
CA GLY A 49 5.83 -24.28 -7.70
C GLY A 49 5.02 -22.99 -7.50
N GLN A 50 5.01 -22.05 -8.46
CA GLN A 50 4.10 -20.92 -8.41
C GLN A 50 2.65 -21.43 -8.46
N LYS A 51 1.91 -21.19 -7.38
CA LYS A 51 0.47 -21.44 -7.34
C LYS A 51 -0.25 -20.21 -7.87
N ALA A 52 -1.36 -20.40 -8.58
CA ALA A 52 -2.28 -19.30 -8.81
C ALA A 52 -2.61 -18.69 -7.45
N ASN A 53 -2.38 -17.39 -7.27
CA ASN A 53 -2.87 -16.72 -6.06
C ASN A 53 -4.41 -16.81 -5.98
N TYR A 54 -5.07 -17.06 -7.11
CA TYR A 54 -6.49 -17.41 -7.27
C TYR A 54 -6.86 -18.83 -6.81
N GLY A 55 -5.94 -19.52 -6.13
CA GLY A 55 -5.93 -20.95 -5.89
C GLY A 55 -7.01 -21.47 -4.94
N VAL A 56 -8.28 -21.29 -5.28
CA VAL A 56 -9.36 -22.07 -4.71
C VAL A 56 -10.58 -22.09 -5.64
N ASP A 57 -11.03 -23.29 -6.01
CA ASP A 57 -12.42 -23.54 -6.47
C ASP A 57 -13.47 -23.22 -5.37
N LYS A 58 -13.04 -22.72 -4.20
CA LYS A 58 -13.81 -22.47 -2.98
C LYS A 58 -13.13 -21.47 -2.01
N ILE A 59 -13.75 -20.33 -1.73
CA ILE A 59 -13.29 -19.38 -0.69
C ILE A 59 -12.96 -20.12 0.64
N THR A 60 -11.75 -19.89 1.17
CA THR A 60 -11.25 -20.49 2.42
C THR A 60 -10.88 -19.43 3.46
N ASN A 61 -10.63 -19.90 4.69
CA ASN A 61 -10.26 -19.02 5.78
C ASN A 61 -8.85 -18.44 5.62
N GLN A 62 -8.73 -17.11 5.67
CA GLN A 62 -7.46 -16.38 5.50
C GLN A 62 -6.98 -15.66 6.77
N PHE A 63 -7.70 -15.78 7.90
CA PHE A 63 -7.52 -14.92 9.07
C PHE A 63 -7.41 -15.70 10.40
N ASP A 64 -7.06 -16.99 10.37
CA ASP A 64 -6.83 -17.75 11.61
C ASP A 64 -5.69 -17.15 12.46
N ASP A 65 -4.69 -16.50 11.86
CA ASP A 65 -3.60 -15.80 12.56
C ASP A 65 -4.00 -14.42 13.13
N VAL A 66 -5.20 -13.93 12.80
CA VAL A 66 -5.81 -12.68 13.30
C VAL A 66 -6.89 -12.95 14.34
N ASP A 67 -7.36 -14.19 14.43
CA ASP A 67 -8.30 -14.63 15.44
C ASP A 67 -7.57 -15.08 16.70
N PHE A 68 -7.72 -14.36 17.82
CA PHE A 68 -7.00 -14.70 19.05
C PHE A 68 -7.35 -16.09 19.60
N GLN A 69 -8.51 -16.65 19.22
CA GLN A 69 -8.92 -18.00 19.63
C GLN A 69 -8.27 -19.11 18.80
N LYS A 70 -7.66 -18.77 17.66
CA LYS A 70 -7.12 -19.74 16.69
C LYS A 70 -5.66 -19.51 16.34
N ALA A 71 -5.13 -18.33 16.63
CA ALA A 71 -3.75 -17.96 16.33
C ALA A 71 -2.71 -18.89 17.00
N GLY A 72 -3.10 -19.62 18.05
CA GLY A 72 -2.24 -20.62 18.70
C GLY A 72 -1.02 -20.02 19.41
N ILE A 73 -1.10 -18.72 19.75
CA ILE A 73 -0.03 -17.97 20.42
C ILE A 73 -0.44 -17.47 21.80
N PHE A 74 -1.63 -17.82 22.28
CA PHE A 74 -2.15 -17.42 23.58
C PHE A 74 -2.37 -18.64 24.50
N SER A 75 -2.66 -18.40 25.77
CA SER A 75 -3.00 -19.49 26.69
C SER A 75 -4.42 -20.01 26.43
N SER A 76 -4.71 -21.25 26.86
CA SER A 76 -6.09 -21.77 26.78
C SER A 76 -7.11 -20.90 27.50
N ASP A 77 -6.71 -20.26 28.61
CA ASP A 77 -7.56 -19.32 29.35
C ASP A 77 -7.84 -18.07 28.52
N ASP A 78 -6.80 -17.50 27.88
CA ASP A 78 -6.97 -16.35 26.97
C ASP A 78 -7.89 -16.70 25.79
N GLU A 79 -7.66 -17.85 25.14
CA GLU A 79 -8.38 -18.34 23.95
C GLU A 79 -9.84 -18.72 24.26
N SER A 80 -10.15 -19.09 25.50
CA SER A 80 -11.52 -19.44 25.92
C SER A 80 -12.46 -18.22 26.04
N GLN A 81 -11.94 -17.00 26.05
CA GLN A 81 -12.75 -15.79 26.17
C GLN A 81 -13.63 -15.59 24.93
N PRO A 82 -14.95 -15.36 25.07
CA PRO A 82 -15.84 -15.22 23.92
C PRO A 82 -15.75 -13.83 23.27
N TYR A 83 -15.81 -13.77 21.94
CA TYR A 83 -16.12 -12.54 21.23
C TYR A 83 -17.52 -12.02 21.57
N VAL A 84 -17.74 -10.72 21.37
CA VAL A 84 -19.08 -10.13 21.40
C VAL A 84 -19.92 -10.74 20.28
N THR A 85 -21.07 -11.31 20.62
CA THR A 85 -22.00 -11.89 19.64
C THR A 85 -23.44 -11.45 19.90
N ARG A 86 -24.22 -11.29 18.83
CA ARG A 86 -25.66 -11.01 18.89
C ARG A 86 -26.47 -12.18 19.45
N SER A 87 -26.02 -13.42 19.21
CA SER A 87 -26.68 -14.62 19.74
C SER A 87 -26.53 -14.75 21.27
N ASN A 88 -25.57 -14.04 21.86
CA ASN A 88 -25.35 -14.04 23.31
C ASN A 88 -24.89 -12.66 23.80
N TRP A 89 -25.71 -11.62 23.58
CA TRP A 89 -25.38 -10.27 24.05
C TRP A 89 -25.30 -10.17 25.57
N GLN A 90 -26.15 -10.89 26.30
CA GLN A 90 -26.22 -10.79 27.77
C GLN A 90 -24.88 -11.15 28.42
N GLU A 91 -24.19 -12.17 27.89
CA GLU A 91 -22.93 -12.62 28.49
C GLU A 91 -21.71 -11.96 27.86
N THR A 92 -21.79 -11.49 26.61
CA THR A 92 -20.61 -11.01 25.87
C THR A 92 -20.54 -9.49 25.72
N TYR A 93 -21.67 -8.78 25.69
CA TYR A 93 -21.69 -7.33 25.47
C TYR A 93 -21.06 -6.57 26.65
N GLY A 94 -20.20 -5.60 26.35
CA GLY A 94 -19.51 -4.78 27.35
C GLY A 94 -18.45 -5.53 28.18
N LYS A 95 -18.21 -6.82 27.92
CA LYS A 95 -17.13 -7.57 28.56
C LYS A 95 -15.80 -7.23 27.92
N ARG A 96 -14.78 -7.08 28.75
CA ARG A 96 -13.41 -6.82 28.29
C ARG A 96 -12.67 -8.15 28.12
N ILE A 97 -12.20 -8.40 26.90
CA ILE A 97 -11.22 -9.45 26.61
C ILE A 97 -9.85 -8.97 27.07
N ARG A 98 -9.09 -9.83 27.74
CA ARG A 98 -7.72 -9.56 28.18
C ARG A 98 -6.82 -10.65 27.63
N LEU A 99 -5.86 -10.28 26.79
CA LEU A 99 -4.88 -11.20 26.23
C LEU A 99 -3.54 -11.01 26.92
N THR A 100 -2.87 -12.10 27.26
CA THR A 100 -1.57 -12.08 27.94
C THR A 100 -0.43 -12.00 26.93
N ALA A 101 0.35 -10.92 26.97
CA ALA A 101 1.58 -10.81 26.18
C ALA A 101 2.60 -11.87 26.63
N ASN A 102 3.10 -12.66 25.68
CA ASN A 102 3.99 -13.77 25.93
C ASN A 102 5.07 -13.88 24.83
N ASN A 103 5.99 -14.83 24.97
CA ASN A 103 7.10 -15.00 24.01
C ASN A 103 6.65 -15.44 22.61
N ALA A 104 5.56 -16.23 22.49
CA ALA A 104 5.02 -16.62 21.20
C ALA A 104 4.43 -15.41 20.48
N PHE A 105 3.68 -14.57 21.19
CA PHE A 105 3.19 -13.31 20.64
C PHE A 105 4.32 -12.38 20.22
N LYS A 106 5.36 -12.20 21.05
CA LYS A 106 6.56 -11.42 20.68
C LYS A 106 7.18 -11.94 19.38
N LYS A 107 7.39 -13.25 19.27
CA LYS A 107 7.95 -13.88 18.07
C LYS A 107 7.07 -13.66 16.84
N ALA A 108 5.75 -13.73 17.00
CA ALA A 108 4.81 -13.49 15.91
C ALA A 108 4.78 -12.03 15.41
N GLN A 109 5.36 -11.08 16.15
CA GLN A 109 5.49 -9.69 15.72
C GLN A 109 6.76 -9.38 14.92
N GLU A 110 7.72 -10.31 14.89
CA GLU A 110 8.97 -10.17 14.15
C GLU A 110 8.69 -10.13 12.64
N ASN A 111 9.44 -9.30 11.91
CA ASN A 111 9.53 -9.39 10.46
C ASN A 111 10.53 -10.50 10.12
N PRO A 112 10.10 -11.60 9.50
CA PRO A 112 11.04 -12.65 9.10
C PRO A 112 12.00 -12.10 8.05
N SER A 113 13.26 -12.53 8.13
CA SER A 113 14.20 -12.33 7.03
C SER A 113 13.73 -13.14 5.82
N VAL A 114 13.90 -12.60 4.60
CA VAL A 114 13.69 -13.38 3.38
C VAL A 114 14.82 -14.39 3.27
N GLU A 115 14.46 -15.67 3.12
CA GLU A 115 15.42 -16.75 2.92
C GLU A 115 15.87 -16.77 1.45
N THR A 116 17.07 -17.26 1.19
CA THR A 116 17.54 -17.45 -0.18
C THR A 116 16.83 -18.65 -0.82
N ASP A 117 16.52 -18.54 -2.10
CA ASP A 117 15.85 -19.56 -2.89
C ASP A 117 16.57 -19.81 -4.23
N ASP A 118 16.24 -20.93 -4.87
CA ASP A 118 16.76 -21.33 -6.19
C ASP A 118 15.79 -20.95 -7.33
N ILE A 119 14.82 -20.05 -7.09
CA ILE A 119 13.84 -19.64 -8.10
C ILE A 119 14.54 -18.72 -9.12
N GLU A 120 14.30 -18.97 -10.41
CA GLU A 120 14.84 -18.13 -11.48
C GLU A 120 14.25 -16.72 -11.40
N TYR A 121 15.10 -15.70 -11.52
CA TYR A 121 14.68 -14.31 -11.52
C TYR A 121 13.84 -13.97 -12.75
N PRO A 122 12.94 -12.98 -12.65
CA PRO A 122 12.32 -12.41 -13.84
C PRO A 122 13.36 -11.89 -14.83
N LYS A 123 12.98 -11.83 -16.10
CA LYS A 123 13.82 -11.21 -17.13
C LYS A 123 13.83 -9.70 -16.96
N TYR A 124 15.00 -9.12 -17.20
CA TYR A 124 15.27 -7.68 -17.20
C TYR A 124 16.15 -7.35 -18.41
N ASP A 125 16.22 -6.07 -18.77
CA ASP A 125 17.10 -5.53 -19.82
C ASP A 125 16.91 -6.18 -21.21
N GLN A 126 15.71 -6.68 -21.51
CA GLN A 126 15.39 -7.27 -22.81
C GLN A 126 14.87 -6.21 -23.78
N LEU A 127 15.08 -6.42 -25.08
CA LEU A 127 14.38 -5.64 -26.10
C LEU A 127 12.95 -6.17 -26.24
N GLY A 128 11.98 -5.26 -26.18
CA GLY A 128 10.57 -5.53 -26.42
C GLY A 128 10.01 -4.56 -27.45
N PHE A 129 9.14 -5.06 -28.33
CA PHE A 129 8.52 -4.28 -29.41
C PHE A 129 7.00 -4.34 -29.34
N TYR A 130 6.37 -3.27 -29.80
CA TYR A 130 4.94 -3.17 -30.03
C TYR A 130 4.69 -3.04 -31.53
N GLU A 131 3.78 -3.88 -32.04
CA GLU A 131 3.33 -3.84 -33.43
C GLU A 131 1.84 -3.46 -33.46
N GLY A 132 1.59 -2.19 -33.82
CA GLY A 132 0.27 -1.65 -34.09
C GLY A 132 -0.05 -1.65 -35.57
N VAL A 133 -1.24 -1.15 -35.93
CA VAL A 133 -1.68 -1.09 -37.34
C VAL A 133 -0.81 -0.17 -38.20
N LEU A 134 -0.26 0.89 -37.61
CA LEU A 134 0.56 1.89 -38.30
C LEU A 134 1.95 2.07 -37.68
N ASP A 135 2.21 1.46 -36.53
CA ASP A 135 3.38 1.72 -35.71
C ASP A 135 4.14 0.42 -35.40
N PHE A 136 5.45 0.44 -35.62
CA PHE A 136 6.36 -0.56 -35.09
C PHE A 136 7.43 0.19 -34.29
N ASP A 137 7.41 -0.01 -32.97
CA ASP A 137 8.24 0.73 -32.04
C ASP A 137 8.66 -0.14 -30.87
N GLU A 138 9.69 0.30 -30.15
CA GLU A 138 10.02 -0.26 -28.85
C GLU A 138 8.84 -0.09 -27.90
N ILE A 139 8.47 -1.15 -27.17
CA ILE A 139 7.27 -1.10 -26.32
C ILE A 139 7.47 -0.10 -25.17
N LYS A 140 6.43 0.72 -24.95
CA LYS A 140 6.34 1.79 -23.96
C LYS A 140 5.05 1.65 -23.18
N LEU A 141 4.99 2.24 -22.00
CA LEU A 141 3.82 2.14 -21.13
C LEU A 141 2.53 2.59 -21.84
N ILE A 142 2.58 3.67 -22.63
CA ILE A 142 1.42 4.23 -23.33
C ILE A 142 0.72 3.21 -24.25
N TYR A 143 1.45 2.26 -24.83
CA TYR A 143 0.87 1.23 -25.71
C TYR A 143 0.01 0.19 -24.97
N LEU A 144 0.08 0.18 -23.64
CA LEU A 144 -0.76 -0.66 -22.78
C LEU A 144 -1.98 0.10 -22.22
N SER A 145 -2.20 1.35 -22.63
CA SER A 145 -3.40 2.10 -22.24
C SER A 145 -4.66 1.39 -22.72
N GLY A 146 -5.59 1.13 -21.80
CA GLY A 146 -6.81 0.40 -22.07
C GLY A 146 -6.65 -1.08 -22.41
N LYS A 147 -5.46 -1.66 -22.21
CA LYS A 147 -5.23 -3.10 -22.32
C LYS A 147 -5.64 -3.80 -21.04
N ASP A 148 -6.12 -5.04 -21.19
CA ASP A 148 -6.44 -5.91 -20.06
C ASP A 148 -5.22 -6.09 -19.16
N PHE A 149 -5.46 -6.23 -17.85
CA PHE A 149 -4.40 -6.47 -16.87
C PHE A 149 -3.57 -7.72 -17.22
N ASN A 150 -4.16 -8.72 -17.87
CA ASN A 150 -3.51 -9.97 -18.25
C ASN A 150 -3.01 -9.98 -19.71
N ASP A 151 -3.02 -8.85 -20.41
CA ASP A 151 -2.48 -8.77 -21.77
C ASP A 151 -0.99 -9.19 -21.77
N PRO A 152 -0.54 -10.10 -22.66
CA PRO A 152 0.84 -10.59 -22.69
C PRO A 152 1.88 -9.50 -23.01
N LEU A 153 1.46 -8.35 -23.54
CA LEU A 153 2.34 -7.20 -23.72
C LEU A 153 2.88 -6.65 -22.38
N TRP A 154 2.22 -6.93 -21.25
CA TRP A 154 2.76 -6.59 -19.93
C TRP A 154 4.11 -7.25 -19.68
N ASP A 155 4.29 -8.52 -20.05
CA ASP A 155 5.58 -9.18 -19.85
C ASP A 155 6.64 -8.61 -20.78
N THR A 156 6.26 -8.29 -22.02
CA THR A 156 7.17 -7.64 -22.99
C THR A 156 7.61 -6.26 -22.51
N LEU A 157 6.71 -5.50 -21.87
CA LEU A 157 7.02 -4.20 -21.29
C LEU A 157 7.94 -4.33 -20.07
N LEU A 158 7.59 -5.21 -19.12
CA LEU A 158 8.31 -5.36 -17.86
C LEU A 158 9.71 -5.97 -18.08
N ASP A 159 9.89 -6.84 -19.07
CA ASP A 159 11.19 -7.40 -19.44
C ASP A 159 12.20 -6.33 -19.91
N ARG A 160 11.73 -5.15 -20.33
CA ARG A 160 12.60 -4.03 -20.72
C ARG A 160 13.17 -3.26 -19.53
N MET A 161 12.53 -3.33 -18.38
CA MET A 161 13.01 -2.60 -17.20
C MET A 161 14.32 -3.19 -16.72
N THR A 162 15.15 -2.37 -16.09
CA THR A 162 16.31 -2.88 -15.35
C THR A 162 15.92 -3.28 -13.92
N TRP A 163 16.77 -4.10 -13.29
CA TRP A 163 16.63 -4.41 -11.86
C TRP A 163 16.69 -3.13 -10.99
N GLU A 164 17.57 -2.19 -11.32
CA GLU A 164 17.73 -0.93 -10.61
C GLU A 164 16.50 -0.04 -10.76
N GLU A 165 15.88 0.02 -11.95
CA GLU A 165 14.63 0.74 -12.16
C GLU A 165 13.47 0.13 -11.34
N THR A 166 13.41 -1.20 -11.26
CA THR A 166 12.45 -1.94 -10.42
C THR A 166 12.64 -1.58 -8.94
N CYS A 167 13.88 -1.66 -8.44
CA CYS A 167 14.20 -1.26 -7.07
C CYS A 167 13.88 0.21 -6.82
N TYR A 168 14.24 1.08 -7.78
CA TYR A 168 14.03 2.52 -7.69
C TYR A 168 12.55 2.87 -7.55
N LEU A 169 11.68 2.26 -8.36
CA LEU A 169 10.24 2.48 -8.31
C LEU A 169 9.65 2.06 -6.95
N LEU A 170 10.01 0.87 -6.46
CA LEU A 170 9.41 0.29 -5.25
C LEU A 170 9.92 0.91 -3.94
N GLN A 171 11.08 1.56 -3.95
CA GLN A 171 11.72 2.00 -2.71
C GLN A 171 11.02 3.16 -2.00
N VAL A 172 10.33 4.05 -2.75
CA VAL A 172 9.80 5.33 -2.24
C VAL A 172 8.52 5.71 -2.96
N ALA A 173 7.44 5.95 -2.20
CA ALA A 173 6.16 6.38 -2.75
C ALA A 173 5.44 7.47 -1.92
N LEU A 174 6.18 8.47 -1.42
CA LEU A 174 5.62 9.57 -0.64
C LEU A 174 4.74 10.49 -1.50
N ARG A 175 3.45 10.19 -1.65
CA ARG A 175 2.48 10.97 -2.45
C ARG A 175 2.83 11.10 -3.94
N HIS A 176 3.54 10.13 -4.49
CA HIS A 176 3.86 10.01 -5.90
C HIS A 176 4.29 8.58 -6.21
N THR A 177 4.24 8.20 -7.49
CA THR A 177 5.01 7.07 -8.01
C THR A 177 6.17 7.61 -8.85
N ARG A 178 7.30 6.91 -8.83
CA ARG A 178 8.46 7.23 -9.67
C ARG A 178 8.23 6.78 -11.10
N GLY A 179 8.76 7.55 -12.04
CA GLY A 179 8.80 7.19 -13.46
C GLY A 179 9.90 6.17 -13.77
N VAL A 180 9.79 5.56 -14.94
CA VAL A 180 10.74 4.56 -15.46
C VAL A 180 11.08 4.92 -16.89
N SER A 181 12.34 5.28 -17.14
CA SER A 181 12.80 5.80 -18.42
C SER A 181 12.82 4.74 -19.52
N SER A 182 13.25 3.51 -19.24
CA SER A 182 13.38 2.44 -20.23
C SER A 182 12.09 2.07 -20.98
N ILE A 183 10.95 2.38 -20.36
CA ILE A 183 9.60 2.12 -20.85
C ILE A 183 8.75 3.39 -20.99
N GLU A 184 9.38 4.57 -20.88
CA GLU A 184 8.73 5.87 -21.00
C GLU A 184 7.51 6.05 -20.06
N ALA A 185 7.62 5.50 -18.85
CA ALA A 185 6.60 5.62 -17.82
C ALA A 185 6.80 6.93 -17.02
N PRO A 186 5.79 7.83 -16.95
CA PRO A 186 5.89 9.05 -16.18
C PRO A 186 5.83 8.80 -14.67
N SER A 187 6.24 9.81 -13.89
CA SER A 187 5.93 9.86 -12.46
C SER A 187 4.49 10.31 -12.25
N SER A 188 3.78 9.76 -11.26
CA SER A 188 2.44 10.25 -10.87
C SER A 188 2.52 11.28 -9.73
N SER A 189 1.40 11.96 -9.48
CA SER A 189 1.22 12.79 -8.29
C SER A 189 -0.04 12.37 -7.56
N GLN A 190 0.05 12.25 -6.24
CA GLN A 190 -1.04 11.80 -5.39
C GLN A 190 -1.29 12.84 -4.30
N GLN A 191 -2.54 12.99 -3.88
CA GLN A 191 -2.92 13.95 -2.84
C GLN A 191 -3.58 13.26 -1.67
N ASN A 192 -3.42 13.84 -0.50
CA ASN A 192 -4.20 13.43 0.66
C ASN A 192 -5.62 13.99 0.58
N GLY A 193 -6.58 13.18 1.02
CA GLY A 193 -7.78 13.68 1.67
C GLY A 193 -9.06 12.96 1.26
N ALA A 194 -9.74 12.37 2.23
CA ALA A 194 -10.96 11.60 2.01
C ALA A 194 -12.22 12.45 1.73
N LEU A 195 -12.12 13.78 1.88
CA LEU A 195 -13.21 14.73 1.63
C LEU A 195 -12.85 15.81 0.58
N ALA A 196 -11.57 15.97 0.26
CA ALA A 196 -11.01 16.94 -0.68
C ALA A 196 -9.48 16.88 -0.59
N PRO A 197 -8.72 17.30 -1.62
CA PRO A 197 -7.28 17.45 -1.52
C PRO A 197 -6.92 18.47 -0.42
N ILE A 198 -6.01 18.13 0.50
CA ILE A 198 -5.71 19.01 1.66
C ILE A 198 -4.55 19.99 1.46
N HIS A 199 -3.87 19.94 0.32
CA HIS A 199 -2.74 20.83 0.01
C HIS A 199 -3.18 21.97 -0.90
N GLN A 200 -2.44 23.09 -0.83
CA GLN A 200 -2.61 24.20 -1.78
C GLN A 200 -2.39 23.71 -3.21
N ARG A 201 -3.12 24.30 -4.17
CA ARG A 201 -3.04 23.93 -5.59
C ARG A 201 -1.68 24.25 -6.25
N THR A 202 -0.77 24.86 -5.49
CA THR A 202 0.56 25.32 -5.93
C THR A 202 1.70 24.79 -5.06
N TYR A 203 1.50 23.69 -4.31
CA TYR A 203 2.50 23.21 -3.35
C TYR A 203 3.82 22.79 -4.04
N SER A 204 4.83 23.66 -3.97
CA SER A 204 6.07 23.59 -4.76
C SER A 204 7.05 22.49 -4.35
N GLU A 205 6.85 21.87 -3.18
CA GLU A 205 7.75 20.83 -2.65
C GLU A 205 7.46 19.43 -3.22
N LEU A 206 6.44 19.28 -4.08
CA LEU A 206 6.13 18.04 -4.78
C LEU A 206 6.32 18.26 -6.30
N PRO A 207 7.48 17.91 -6.86
CA PRO A 207 7.86 18.19 -8.26
C PRO A 207 6.85 17.67 -9.29
N SER A 208 6.02 16.68 -8.95
CA SER A 208 5.03 16.06 -9.83
C SER A 208 3.63 16.68 -9.79
N GLN A 209 3.36 17.72 -8.98
CA GLN A 209 2.03 18.38 -8.94
C GLN A 209 1.63 19.13 -10.24
N SER A 210 2.44 19.00 -11.30
CA SER A 210 2.21 19.53 -12.65
C SER A 210 0.76 19.42 -13.13
N GLY A 211 0.11 18.26 -12.95
CA GLY A 211 -1.29 18.07 -13.40
C GLY A 211 -2.28 18.95 -12.64
N PHE A 212 -2.23 18.96 -11.30
CA PHE A 212 -3.15 19.76 -10.49
C PHE A 212 -2.90 21.26 -10.64
N ARG A 213 -1.62 21.65 -10.69
CA ARG A 213 -1.21 23.03 -10.93
C ARG A 213 -1.62 23.52 -12.32
N GLY A 214 -1.36 22.73 -13.36
CA GLY A 214 -1.71 23.07 -14.73
C GLY A 214 -3.22 23.19 -14.94
N PHE A 215 -4.02 22.29 -14.37
CA PHE A 215 -5.48 22.40 -14.42
C PHE A 215 -6.00 23.59 -13.61
N ALA A 216 -5.46 23.86 -12.42
CA ALA A 216 -5.86 25.02 -11.63
C ALA A 216 -5.48 26.34 -12.32
N GLU A 217 -4.28 26.42 -12.91
CA GLU A 217 -3.83 27.58 -13.71
C GLU A 217 -4.67 27.77 -14.98
N LEU A 218 -5.13 26.67 -15.61
CA LEU A 218 -5.92 26.71 -16.85
C LEU A 218 -7.40 27.01 -16.61
N LEU A 219 -8.03 26.35 -15.65
CA LEU A 219 -9.49 26.32 -15.47
C LEU A 219 -10.00 27.24 -14.35
N ASP A 220 -9.14 27.62 -13.40
CA ASP A 220 -9.53 28.45 -12.25
C ASP A 220 -8.39 29.40 -11.81
N PRO A 221 -7.88 30.25 -12.74
CA PRO A 221 -6.69 31.08 -12.52
C PRO A 221 -6.86 32.07 -11.36
N ASP A 222 -8.09 32.53 -11.11
CA ASP A 222 -8.40 33.49 -10.04
C ASP A 222 -8.26 32.88 -8.64
N ASN A 223 -8.38 31.55 -8.52
CA ASN A 223 -8.31 30.82 -7.25
C ASN A 223 -7.13 29.86 -7.17
N VAL A 224 -6.13 29.99 -8.05
CA VAL A 224 -4.97 29.10 -8.12
C VAL A 224 -4.21 28.97 -6.78
N ASN A 225 -4.24 30.00 -5.93
CA ASN A 225 -3.58 30.01 -4.62
C ASN A 225 -4.49 29.65 -3.44
N GLN A 226 -5.78 29.36 -3.68
CA GLN A 226 -6.73 29.02 -2.62
C GLN A 226 -6.74 27.50 -2.36
N PRO A 227 -6.95 27.06 -1.11
CA PRO A 227 -7.28 25.66 -0.83
C PRO A 227 -8.54 25.23 -1.61
N PRO A 228 -8.64 23.97 -2.07
CA PRO A 228 -9.87 23.49 -2.68
C PRO A 228 -11.01 23.48 -1.63
N PRO A 229 -12.28 23.59 -2.10
CA PRO A 229 -13.42 23.44 -1.22
C PRO A 229 -13.40 22.05 -0.57
N VAL A 230 -13.67 22.00 0.74
CA VAL A 230 -13.82 20.74 1.49
C VAL A 230 -15.27 20.28 1.34
N PHE A 231 -15.46 19.05 0.85
CA PHE A 231 -16.80 18.45 0.76
C PHE A 231 -17.31 18.03 2.14
N VAL A 232 -18.62 17.80 2.22
CA VAL A 232 -19.28 17.38 3.46
C VAL A 232 -18.75 16.02 3.93
N CYS A 233 -18.78 15.76 5.24
CA CYS A 233 -18.32 14.50 5.82
C CYS A 233 -18.95 13.27 5.14
N ASN A 234 -18.15 12.21 4.95
CA ASN A 234 -18.56 11.00 4.23
C ASN A 234 -19.81 10.31 4.82
N GLY A 235 -20.01 10.38 6.13
CA GLY A 235 -21.25 9.89 6.74
C GLY A 235 -22.51 10.66 6.33
N ILE A 236 -22.41 11.96 6.05
CA ILE A 236 -23.54 12.76 5.53
C ILE A 236 -23.78 12.41 4.05
N VAL A 237 -22.71 12.23 3.28
CA VAL A 237 -22.78 11.77 1.88
C VAL A 237 -23.52 10.44 1.80
N ALA A 238 -23.10 9.43 2.59
CA ALA A 238 -23.75 8.13 2.65
C ALA A 238 -25.22 8.22 3.08
N ALA A 239 -25.56 9.09 4.03
CA ALA A 239 -26.94 9.27 4.50
C ALA A 239 -27.90 9.82 3.43
N THR A 240 -27.40 10.31 2.30
CA THR A 240 -28.26 10.72 1.17
C THR A 240 -28.82 9.52 0.40
N TYR A 241 -28.17 8.35 0.45
CA TYR A 241 -28.46 7.17 -0.38
C TYR A 241 -28.56 7.46 -1.88
N ASN A 242 -28.00 8.58 -2.36
CA ASN A 242 -28.13 9.04 -3.73
C ASN A 242 -26.82 8.80 -4.50
N THR A 243 -26.74 7.68 -5.22
CA THR A 243 -25.55 7.27 -5.97
C THR A 243 -25.19 8.24 -7.09
N GLU A 244 -26.17 8.88 -7.75
CA GLU A 244 -25.93 9.88 -8.78
C GLU A 244 -25.28 11.15 -8.22
N LEU A 245 -25.69 11.59 -7.02
CA LEU A 245 -25.06 12.70 -6.33
C LEU A 245 -23.63 12.37 -5.92
N ILE A 246 -23.43 11.16 -5.39
CA ILE A 246 -22.13 10.65 -4.93
C ILE A 246 -21.13 10.56 -6.08
N GLU A 247 -21.53 10.03 -7.23
CA GLU A 247 -20.70 9.95 -8.43
C GLU A 247 -20.26 11.35 -8.95
N ARG A 248 -21.04 12.39 -8.68
CA ARG A 248 -20.72 13.77 -9.08
C ARG A 248 -19.73 14.47 -8.15
N LEU A 249 -19.29 13.84 -7.06
CA LEU A 249 -18.25 14.38 -6.17
C LEU A 249 -16.88 14.28 -6.85
N GLY A 250 -16.56 15.26 -7.71
CA GLY A 250 -15.34 15.27 -8.52
C GLY A 250 -14.19 16.07 -7.89
N TYR A 251 -13.14 15.40 -7.43
CA TYR A 251 -11.83 16.00 -7.14
C TYR A 251 -10.67 15.07 -7.56
N ASN A 252 -9.41 15.53 -7.56
CA ASN A 252 -8.31 14.80 -8.25
C ASN A 252 -7.34 14.05 -7.32
N GLY A 253 -6.99 12.80 -7.68
CA GLY A 253 -5.87 11.95 -7.22
C GLY A 253 -5.72 11.76 -5.71
N ILE A 254 -6.35 10.74 -5.10
CA ILE A 254 -6.62 10.78 -3.65
C ILE A 254 -6.17 9.53 -2.88
N TYR A 255 -5.46 9.76 -1.77
CA TYR A 255 -5.39 8.87 -0.61
C TYR A 255 -6.68 8.97 0.18
N GLY A 256 -7.56 8.01 -0.07
CA GLY A 256 -8.98 8.04 0.19
C GLY A 256 -9.66 7.23 -0.91
N LEU A 257 -10.90 6.85 -0.79
CA LEU A 257 -11.89 7.27 0.19
C LEU A 257 -11.72 6.59 1.54
N GLY A 258 -12.26 7.19 2.60
CA GLY A 258 -12.16 6.64 3.96
C GLY A 258 -13.20 5.55 4.20
N VAL A 259 -12.80 4.29 4.23
CA VAL A 259 -13.70 3.11 4.26
C VAL A 259 -13.62 2.29 5.55
N ASN A 260 -12.96 2.78 6.59
CA ASN A 260 -13.02 2.11 7.90
C ASN A 260 -14.41 2.22 8.51
N ILE A 261 -14.80 1.18 9.24
CA ILE A 261 -16.14 1.06 9.82
C ILE A 261 -16.24 1.88 11.10
N HIS A 262 -17.38 2.54 11.33
CA HIS A 262 -17.70 3.24 12.58
C HIS A 262 -17.96 2.25 13.72
N ARG A 263 -16.96 1.43 14.10
CA ARG A 263 -17.10 0.39 15.13
C ARG A 263 -17.48 0.96 16.50
N GLY A 264 -17.07 2.19 16.79
CA GLY A 264 -17.44 2.89 18.02
C GLY A 264 -17.43 4.39 17.84
N ALA A 265 -18.27 5.08 18.61
CA ALA A 265 -18.48 6.53 18.55
C ALA A 265 -17.25 7.38 18.91
N TYR A 266 -16.17 6.77 19.40
CA TYR A 266 -14.96 7.45 19.89
C TYR A 266 -13.79 7.41 18.90
N CYS A 267 -13.97 6.87 17.70
CA CYS A 267 -12.93 6.93 16.68
C CYS A 267 -12.73 8.38 16.20
N GLY A 268 -11.51 8.91 16.38
CA GLY A 268 -11.17 10.29 16.04
C GLY A 268 -11.23 10.63 14.54
N ARG A 269 -11.30 9.62 13.66
CA ARG A 269 -11.39 9.79 12.20
C ARG A 269 -12.74 9.40 11.60
N THR A 270 -13.75 9.15 12.44
CA THR A 270 -15.13 8.84 11.99
C THR A 270 -15.66 9.85 10.97
N PHE A 271 -15.25 11.13 11.07
CA PHE A 271 -15.69 12.20 10.16
C PHE A 271 -15.34 11.97 8.68
N GLU A 272 -14.28 11.21 8.38
CA GLU A 272 -13.87 10.89 7.01
C GLU A 272 -14.31 9.49 6.57
N TYR A 273 -15.08 8.78 7.39
CA TYR A 273 -15.60 7.45 7.11
C TYR A 273 -17.12 7.48 6.87
N TYR A 274 -17.66 6.51 6.13
CA TYR A 274 -19.07 6.52 5.71
C TYR A 274 -20.04 6.00 6.77
N SER A 275 -19.86 4.79 7.31
CA SER A 275 -20.88 4.16 8.15
C SER A 275 -20.34 3.10 9.11
N GLU A 276 -21.19 2.66 10.04
CA GLU A 276 -21.03 1.40 10.78
C GLU A 276 -21.38 0.16 9.93
N ASP A 277 -22.10 0.38 8.81
CA ASP A 277 -22.52 -0.67 7.89
C ASP A 277 -21.54 -0.82 6.72
N GLY A 278 -21.00 -2.04 6.55
CA GLY A 278 -20.05 -2.34 5.50
C GLY A 278 -20.64 -2.22 4.10
N PHE A 279 -21.93 -2.54 3.92
CA PHE A 279 -22.60 -2.44 2.63
C PHE A 279 -22.76 -0.98 2.19
N LEU A 280 -23.33 -0.14 3.04
CA LEU A 280 -23.51 1.29 2.79
C LEU A 280 -22.17 1.99 2.54
N THR A 281 -21.15 1.64 3.33
CA THR A 281 -19.79 2.15 3.14
C THR A 281 -19.25 1.79 1.76
N GLY A 282 -19.38 0.53 1.33
CA GLY A 282 -18.89 0.07 0.04
C GLY A 282 -19.64 0.68 -1.14
N VAL A 283 -20.96 0.79 -1.07
CA VAL A 283 -21.78 1.43 -2.12
C VAL A 283 -21.39 2.89 -2.28
N ALA A 284 -21.33 3.65 -1.17
CA ALA A 284 -20.98 5.07 -1.24
C ALA A 284 -19.56 5.27 -1.79
N ALA A 285 -18.58 4.52 -1.26
CA ALA A 285 -17.20 4.62 -1.73
C ALA A 285 -17.03 4.17 -3.19
N GLY A 286 -17.70 3.10 -3.62
CA GLY A 286 -17.62 2.59 -4.99
C GLY A 286 -18.13 3.59 -6.03
N TYR A 287 -19.32 4.17 -5.82
CA TYR A 287 -19.86 5.14 -6.76
C TYR A 287 -19.07 6.46 -6.79
N GLU A 288 -18.54 6.90 -5.65
CA GLU A 288 -17.66 8.06 -5.61
C GLU A 288 -16.36 7.77 -6.36
N ALA A 289 -15.78 6.58 -6.18
CA ALA A 289 -14.61 6.15 -6.95
C ALA A 289 -14.87 6.12 -8.47
N VAL A 290 -16.00 5.58 -8.91
CA VAL A 290 -16.41 5.60 -10.33
C VAL A 290 -16.48 7.03 -10.88
N GLY A 291 -17.02 7.96 -10.11
CA GLY A 291 -17.04 9.39 -10.45
C GLY A 291 -15.65 9.97 -10.68
N LEU A 292 -14.71 9.66 -9.78
CA LEU A 292 -13.31 10.05 -9.87
C LEU A 292 -12.63 9.39 -11.08
N HIS A 293 -12.86 8.10 -11.30
CA HIS A 293 -12.27 7.33 -12.39
C HIS A 293 -12.71 7.84 -13.77
N LYS A 294 -13.95 8.34 -13.91
CA LYS A 294 -14.42 9.03 -15.13
C LYS A 294 -13.63 10.32 -15.45
N LEU A 295 -12.95 10.90 -14.47
CA LEU A 295 -12.04 12.04 -14.63
C LEU A 295 -10.56 11.60 -14.79
N GLY A 296 -10.31 10.30 -14.93
CA GLY A 296 -8.98 9.70 -14.99
C GLY A 296 -8.25 9.68 -13.65
N VAL A 297 -8.94 9.94 -12.54
CA VAL A 297 -8.33 9.93 -11.21
C VAL A 297 -8.33 8.52 -10.68
N PHE A 298 -7.19 7.94 -10.32
CA PHE A 298 -7.19 6.69 -9.54
C PHE A 298 -7.39 6.96 -8.04
N VAL A 299 -7.97 5.99 -7.35
CA VAL A 299 -8.37 6.06 -5.94
C VAL A 299 -7.66 4.98 -5.14
N LEU A 300 -7.13 5.35 -3.98
CA LEU A 300 -6.50 4.43 -3.02
C LEU A 300 -7.28 4.43 -1.71
N MET A 301 -8.32 3.59 -1.63
CA MET A 301 -9.23 3.53 -0.49
C MET A 301 -8.48 3.22 0.80
N LYS A 302 -8.82 3.91 1.89
CA LYS A 302 -8.07 3.81 3.14
C LYS A 302 -8.95 3.70 4.39
N HIS A 303 -8.50 3.07 5.46
CA HIS A 303 -7.29 2.25 5.53
C HIS A 303 -7.73 0.79 5.47
N ALA A 304 -7.16 0.01 4.56
CA ALA A 304 -7.42 -1.41 4.46
C ALA A 304 -6.52 -2.18 5.45
N ILE A 305 -7.03 -2.80 6.51
CA ILE A 305 -8.36 -2.73 7.14
C ILE A 305 -8.18 -2.55 8.67
N LEU A 306 -9.28 -2.52 9.43
CA LEU A 306 -9.27 -2.56 10.90
C LEU A 306 -8.59 -1.35 11.58
N ASN A 307 -8.60 -0.18 10.95
CA ASN A 307 -8.05 1.06 11.51
C ASN A 307 -9.16 1.96 12.10
N ASP A 308 -10.00 1.39 12.94
CA ASP A 308 -11.15 2.06 13.59
C ASP A 308 -10.82 2.68 14.96
N GLN A 309 -9.54 2.70 15.38
CA GLN A 309 -9.11 3.34 16.62
C GLN A 309 -7.82 4.16 16.42
N GLU A 310 -7.89 5.46 16.71
CA GLU A 310 -6.75 6.38 16.56
C GLU A 310 -5.72 6.26 17.68
N THR A 311 -6.17 6.03 18.91
CA THR A 311 -5.29 5.86 20.07
C THR A 311 -4.37 4.66 19.83
N HIS A 312 -3.07 4.95 19.75
CA HIS A 312 -2.00 3.98 19.49
C HIS A 312 -2.08 3.26 18.13
N ARG A 313 -2.80 3.81 17.15
CA ARG A 313 -2.99 3.19 15.81
C ARG A 313 -1.70 2.69 15.15
N ALA A 314 -0.57 3.35 15.42
CA ALA A 314 0.74 2.90 14.97
C ALA A 314 1.20 1.70 15.82
N GLY A 315 0.99 0.49 15.30
CA GLY A 315 1.38 -0.76 15.95
C GLY A 315 0.31 -1.38 16.86
N LEU A 316 -0.89 -0.80 16.96
CA LEU A 316 -2.01 -1.42 17.67
C LEU A 316 -2.37 -2.76 17.05
N ASN A 317 -2.39 -3.82 17.87
CA ASN A 317 -2.85 -5.15 17.47
C ASN A 317 -4.37 -5.25 17.54
N VAL A 318 -5.00 -5.49 16.39
CA VAL A 318 -6.44 -5.74 16.29
C VAL A 318 -6.65 -7.23 16.07
N TRP A 319 -7.42 -7.85 16.98
CA TRP A 319 -7.80 -9.27 16.91
C TRP A 319 -9.28 -9.36 16.54
N ALA A 320 -9.58 -10.14 15.51
CA ALA A 320 -10.94 -10.34 15.01
C ALA A 320 -11.03 -11.69 14.31
N ASN A 321 -12.19 -12.33 14.41
CA ASN A 321 -12.46 -13.54 13.65
C ASN A 321 -12.72 -13.22 12.17
N GLU A 322 -12.54 -14.23 11.31
CA GLU A 322 -12.73 -14.08 9.87
C GLU A 322 -14.13 -13.58 9.50
N GLN A 323 -15.17 -14.10 10.16
CA GLN A 323 -16.54 -13.71 9.86
C GLN A 323 -16.71 -12.19 9.99
N SER A 324 -16.24 -11.61 11.10
CA SER A 324 -16.30 -10.15 11.32
C SER A 324 -15.47 -9.40 10.27
N ILE A 325 -14.27 -9.90 9.97
CA ILE A 325 -13.38 -9.30 8.97
C ILE A 325 -14.05 -9.28 7.60
N ARG A 326 -14.66 -10.38 7.16
CA ARG A 326 -15.30 -10.51 5.83
C ARG A 326 -16.64 -9.79 5.76
N GLU A 327 -17.53 -10.03 6.71
CA GLU A 327 -18.91 -9.53 6.65
C GLU A 327 -19.04 -8.04 6.96
N ILE A 328 -18.08 -7.45 7.68
CA ILE A 328 -18.17 -6.05 8.14
C ILE A 328 -17.08 -5.19 7.49
N TYR A 329 -15.81 -5.54 7.68
CA TYR A 329 -14.70 -4.64 7.31
C TYR A 329 -14.31 -4.75 5.84
N LEU A 330 -14.10 -5.97 5.33
CA LEU A 330 -13.79 -6.20 3.92
C LEU A 330 -15.00 -6.02 3.02
N ARG A 331 -16.23 -6.16 3.55
CA ARG A 331 -17.48 -5.93 2.81
C ARG A 331 -17.49 -4.58 2.10
N ALA A 332 -16.99 -3.53 2.75
CA ALA A 332 -16.89 -2.21 2.16
C ALA A 332 -15.95 -2.19 0.94
N ILE A 333 -14.80 -2.82 1.05
CA ILE A 333 -13.79 -2.86 -0.02
C ILE A 333 -14.25 -3.77 -1.17
N GLN A 334 -14.85 -4.93 -0.85
CA GLN A 334 -15.40 -5.87 -1.83
C GLN A 334 -16.39 -5.15 -2.75
N ILE A 335 -17.42 -4.53 -2.18
CA ILE A 335 -18.49 -3.87 -2.94
C ILE A 335 -17.90 -2.74 -3.80
N ALA A 336 -16.96 -1.96 -3.26
CA ALA A 336 -16.35 -0.87 -4.01
C ALA A 336 -15.54 -1.39 -5.20
N ILE A 337 -14.81 -2.51 -5.06
CA ILE A 337 -14.09 -3.16 -6.17
C ILE A 337 -15.07 -3.67 -7.23
N GLU A 338 -16.14 -4.36 -6.82
CA GLU A 338 -17.16 -4.90 -7.73
C GLU A 338 -17.87 -3.78 -8.52
N ILE A 339 -18.16 -2.65 -7.86
CA ILE A 339 -18.72 -1.46 -8.51
C ILE A 339 -17.70 -0.87 -9.51
N ASP A 340 -16.42 -0.73 -9.14
CA ASP A 340 -15.41 -0.22 -10.07
C ASP A 340 -15.27 -1.12 -11.30
N GLN A 341 -15.25 -2.44 -11.11
CA GLN A 341 -15.18 -3.43 -12.19
C GLN A 341 -16.38 -3.37 -13.14
N GLU A 342 -17.58 -3.07 -12.65
CA GLU A 342 -18.75 -2.97 -13.50
C GLU A 342 -18.79 -1.66 -14.30
N TYR A 343 -18.46 -0.53 -13.67
CA TYR A 343 -18.72 0.81 -14.23
C TYR A 343 -17.49 1.48 -14.85
N THR A 344 -16.28 0.93 -14.63
CA THR A 344 -15.03 1.46 -15.17
C THR A 344 -14.39 0.44 -16.12
N PRO A 345 -14.17 0.77 -17.41
CA PRO A 345 -13.61 -0.17 -18.39
C PRO A 345 -12.24 -0.74 -18.01
N ASN A 346 -11.41 0.04 -17.31
CA ASN A 346 -10.12 -0.38 -16.75
C ASN A 346 -10.10 -0.01 -15.27
N PRO A 347 -10.50 -0.93 -14.37
CA PRO A 347 -10.65 -0.64 -12.94
C PRO A 347 -9.31 -0.27 -12.32
N VAL A 348 -9.26 0.86 -11.62
CA VAL A 348 -8.03 1.42 -11.00
C VAL A 348 -8.18 1.65 -9.51
N LEU A 349 -9.22 1.09 -8.89
CA LEU A 349 -9.42 1.14 -7.45
C LEU A 349 -8.34 0.32 -6.72
N GLY A 350 -7.47 1.02 -6.00
CA GLY A 350 -6.48 0.42 -5.10
C GLY A 350 -6.78 0.72 -3.65
N VAL A 351 -5.83 0.38 -2.78
CA VAL A 351 -5.98 0.58 -1.33
C VAL A 351 -4.73 1.17 -0.70
N MET A 352 -4.92 1.89 0.40
CA MET A 352 -3.88 2.23 1.35
C MET A 352 -4.08 1.40 2.61
N THR A 353 -3.05 0.66 3.02
CA THR A 353 -3.07 -0.13 4.25
C THR A 353 -2.83 0.74 5.47
N GLY A 354 -3.24 0.30 6.66
CA GLY A 354 -3.10 1.07 7.90
C GLY A 354 -1.73 0.97 8.58
N MET A 355 -1.55 1.74 9.65
CA MET A 355 -0.41 1.62 10.57
C MET A 355 -0.65 0.56 11.66
N ASN A 356 -1.87 0.03 11.76
CA ASN A 356 -2.25 -0.99 12.73
C ASN A 356 -1.68 -2.36 12.35
N ARG A 357 -1.87 -3.31 13.25
CA ARG A 357 -1.61 -4.73 13.05
C ARG A 357 -2.93 -5.48 12.98
N ALA A 358 -3.02 -6.49 12.11
CA ALA A 358 -4.02 -7.54 12.19
C ALA A 358 -3.37 -8.75 12.85
N GLY A 359 -3.89 -9.14 14.01
CA GLY A 359 -3.20 -10.08 14.89
C GLY A 359 -1.82 -9.53 15.28
N ALA A 360 -0.79 -10.33 15.06
CA ALA A 360 0.59 -9.97 15.39
C ALA A 360 1.33 -9.19 14.28
N LYS A 361 0.88 -9.25 13.02
CA LYS A 361 1.60 -8.69 11.87
C LYS A 361 1.13 -7.28 11.52
N TRP A 362 2.02 -6.45 10.98
CA TRP A 362 1.60 -5.20 10.35
C TRP A 362 0.58 -5.49 9.27
N ILE A 363 -0.49 -4.70 9.20
CA ILE A 363 -1.63 -4.98 8.31
C ILE A 363 -1.20 -5.08 6.83
N GLY A 364 -0.27 -4.24 6.36
CA GLY A 364 0.26 -4.34 4.99
C GLY A 364 1.16 -5.55 4.73
N GLY A 365 1.56 -6.27 5.77
CA GLY A 365 2.31 -7.53 5.69
C GLY A 365 1.51 -8.76 6.09
N GLN A 366 0.17 -8.68 6.22
CA GLN A 366 -0.64 -9.81 6.70
C GLN A 366 -0.95 -10.84 5.60
N GLY A 367 -1.06 -10.42 4.34
CA GLY A 367 -1.28 -11.32 3.18
C GLY A 367 -2.64 -11.17 2.49
N PHE A 368 -3.65 -10.60 3.16
CA PHE A 368 -5.00 -10.46 2.61
C PHE A 368 -5.11 -9.68 1.30
N ILE A 369 -4.11 -8.84 0.96
CA ILE A 369 -4.10 -8.11 -0.32
C ILE A 369 -3.97 -9.10 -1.47
N ASN A 370 -3.04 -10.05 -1.35
CA ASN A 370 -2.88 -11.11 -2.34
C ASN A 370 -4.02 -12.11 -2.27
N THR A 371 -4.35 -12.62 -1.07
CA THR A 371 -5.27 -13.76 -0.93
C THR A 371 -6.74 -13.41 -0.99
N VAL A 372 -7.13 -12.17 -0.64
CA VAL A 372 -8.53 -11.74 -0.64
C VAL A 372 -8.77 -10.66 -1.68
N LEU A 373 -8.06 -9.53 -1.61
CA LEU A 373 -8.35 -8.39 -2.51
C LEU A 373 -8.07 -8.72 -3.97
N ARG A 374 -6.93 -9.36 -4.28
CA ARG A 374 -6.55 -9.72 -5.64
C ARG A 374 -7.17 -11.05 -6.06
N ALA A 375 -6.97 -12.08 -5.26
CA ALA A 375 -7.38 -13.43 -5.62
C ALA A 375 -8.89 -13.64 -5.61
N GLU A 376 -9.61 -13.12 -4.60
CA GLU A 376 -11.05 -13.35 -4.47
C GLU A 376 -11.87 -12.21 -5.09
N TYR A 377 -11.44 -10.95 -4.92
CA TYR A 377 -12.19 -9.78 -5.38
C TYR A 377 -11.68 -9.19 -6.70
N GLY A 378 -10.50 -9.60 -7.19
CA GLY A 378 -9.99 -9.17 -8.49
C GLY A 378 -9.45 -7.74 -8.56
N MET A 379 -8.91 -7.21 -7.46
CA MET A 379 -8.26 -5.90 -7.45
C MET A 379 -7.03 -5.89 -8.39
N THR A 380 -7.00 -4.98 -9.36
CA THR A 380 -5.92 -4.83 -10.36
C THR A 380 -4.99 -3.63 -10.12
N SER A 381 -5.36 -2.75 -9.19
CA SER A 381 -4.58 -1.56 -8.82
C SER A 381 -3.54 -1.86 -7.74
N PHE A 382 -2.67 -0.90 -7.44
CA PHE A 382 -1.66 -1.05 -6.41
C PHE A 382 -2.19 -0.81 -5.00
N ALA A 383 -1.54 -1.45 -4.04
CA ALA A 383 -1.67 -1.19 -2.62
C ALA A 383 -0.45 -0.41 -2.10
N VAL A 384 -0.70 0.64 -1.34
CA VAL A 384 0.34 1.46 -0.70
C VAL A 384 0.22 1.36 0.83
N SER A 385 1.33 1.48 1.56
CA SER A 385 1.25 1.60 3.01
C SER A 385 0.70 2.97 3.43
N ASP A 386 0.20 3.12 4.67
CA ASP A 386 0.15 4.44 5.32
C ASP A 386 1.59 4.97 5.53
N PHE A 387 1.72 6.19 6.02
CA PHE A 387 2.97 6.94 6.13
C PHE A 387 4.10 6.16 6.83
N ASN A 388 4.95 5.53 6.01
CA ASN A 388 6.03 4.63 6.38
C ASN A 388 7.38 5.35 6.43
N SER A 389 7.39 6.56 6.97
CA SER A 389 8.62 7.27 7.32
C SER A 389 8.73 7.30 8.84
N SER A 390 9.68 6.54 9.39
CA SER A 390 9.96 6.37 10.84
C SER A 390 9.24 5.21 11.56
N ARG A 391 8.73 4.19 10.85
CA ARG A 391 8.03 3.04 11.45
C ARG A 391 8.73 1.73 11.09
N PRO A 392 9.78 1.32 11.83
CA PRO A 392 10.65 0.21 11.43
C PRO A 392 9.95 -1.16 11.42
N TYR A 393 8.77 -1.29 12.03
CA TYR A 393 8.00 -2.54 11.96
C TYR A 393 7.21 -2.70 10.64
N MET A 394 7.04 -1.63 9.85
CA MET A 394 6.37 -1.66 8.55
C MET A 394 7.40 -1.98 7.46
N SER A 395 7.87 -3.23 7.40
CA SER A 395 8.90 -3.64 6.45
C SER A 395 8.39 -3.62 5.00
N PRO A 396 8.99 -2.83 4.08
CA PRO A 396 8.61 -2.82 2.67
C PRO A 396 8.80 -4.18 1.99
N ILE A 397 9.80 -4.95 2.41
CA ILE A 397 10.08 -6.28 1.87
C ILE A 397 8.91 -7.23 2.20
N GLN A 398 8.51 -7.27 3.48
CA GLN A 398 7.33 -8.03 3.91
C GLN A 398 6.05 -7.50 3.25
N GLY A 399 5.96 -6.19 3.02
CA GLY A 399 4.87 -5.59 2.25
C GLY A 399 4.75 -6.18 0.85
N VAL A 400 5.82 -6.14 0.05
CA VAL A 400 5.82 -6.63 -1.34
C VAL A 400 5.52 -8.13 -1.43
N LEU A 401 6.10 -8.94 -0.54
CA LEU A 401 5.78 -10.38 -0.45
C LEU A 401 4.28 -10.61 -0.21
N ASN A 402 3.63 -9.75 0.58
CA ASN A 402 2.24 -9.89 0.99
C ASN A 402 1.26 -8.98 0.22
N GLY A 403 1.73 -8.32 -0.83
CA GLY A 403 0.92 -7.57 -1.79
C GLY A 403 0.81 -6.06 -1.55
N ASN A 404 1.39 -5.51 -0.49
CA ASN A 404 1.54 -4.06 -0.33
C ASN A 404 2.72 -3.57 -1.18
N ASP A 405 2.42 -3.08 -2.38
CA ASP A 405 3.40 -2.80 -3.44
C ASP A 405 4.35 -1.65 -3.11
N LEU A 406 3.88 -0.61 -2.42
CA LEU A 406 4.64 0.63 -2.21
C LEU A 406 4.64 1.11 -0.75
N PRO A 407 5.75 1.68 -0.26
CA PRO A 407 5.77 2.41 1.01
C PRO A 407 5.43 3.90 0.80
N ASP A 408 4.36 4.43 1.42
CA ASP A 408 4.10 5.88 1.46
C ASP A 408 5.15 6.57 2.33
N GLY A 409 6.30 6.91 1.73
CA GLY A 409 7.45 7.39 2.47
C GLY A 409 8.77 7.00 1.82
N ASN A 410 9.86 7.30 2.53
CA ASN A 410 11.21 6.84 2.20
C ASN A 410 11.80 6.09 3.41
N PRO A 411 11.33 4.85 3.68
CA PRO A 411 11.72 4.11 4.88
C PRO A 411 13.23 3.86 4.93
N ALA A 412 13.85 3.52 3.80
CA ALA A 412 15.30 3.26 3.74
C ALA A 412 16.15 4.51 3.96
N GLY A 413 15.72 5.68 3.44
CA GLY A 413 16.45 6.93 3.58
C GLY A 413 16.45 7.52 4.99
N ASN A 414 15.49 7.15 5.84
CA ASN A 414 15.33 7.75 7.17
C ASN A 414 16.03 6.95 8.30
N ARG A 415 16.41 5.68 8.08
CA ARG A 415 16.89 4.78 9.17
C ARG A 415 17.95 3.76 8.76
N SER A 416 19.00 4.19 8.08
CA SER A 416 20.17 3.35 7.72
C SER A 416 19.86 2.16 6.79
N GLY A 417 18.62 2.00 6.34
CA GLY A 417 18.18 0.92 5.46
C GLY A 417 17.80 -0.40 6.14
N TYR A 418 17.44 -0.40 7.43
CA TYR A 418 17.04 -1.62 8.15
C TYR A 418 15.68 -1.50 8.83
N ASP A 419 14.95 -2.62 8.96
CA ASP A 419 13.71 -2.72 9.72
C ASP A 419 13.96 -2.91 11.24
N TYR A 420 12.89 -3.15 12.00
CA TYR A 420 12.96 -3.29 13.46
C TYR A 420 13.77 -4.50 13.92
N ASP A 421 13.76 -5.57 13.12
CA ASP A 421 14.39 -6.85 13.44
C ASP A 421 15.80 -6.95 12.83
N GLY A 422 16.24 -5.90 12.13
CA GLY A 422 17.59 -5.77 11.58
C GLY A 422 17.72 -6.28 10.14
N ASN A 423 16.61 -6.57 9.46
CA ASN A 423 16.62 -6.98 8.06
C ASN A 423 16.86 -5.76 7.17
N ASP A 424 17.60 -5.95 6.07
CA ASP A 424 17.77 -4.89 5.06
C ASP A 424 16.42 -4.61 4.37
N ILE A 425 16.09 -3.36 4.16
CA ILE A 425 14.84 -2.94 3.48
C ILE A 425 15.11 -2.22 2.16
N ARG A 426 16.34 -2.30 1.67
CA ARG A 426 16.72 -1.84 0.33
C ARG A 426 16.52 -3.00 -0.63
N PHE A 427 15.61 -2.82 -1.60
CA PHE A 427 15.37 -3.84 -2.63
C PHE A 427 16.66 -4.20 -3.40
N THR A 428 17.59 -3.26 -3.54
CA THR A 428 18.90 -3.48 -4.19
C THR A 428 19.75 -4.55 -3.49
N SER A 429 19.50 -4.86 -2.22
CA SER A 429 20.25 -5.90 -1.48
C SER A 429 19.83 -7.32 -1.86
N TYR A 430 18.79 -7.49 -2.69
CA TYR A 430 18.19 -8.77 -3.07
C TYR A 430 18.40 -9.09 -4.56
N ALA A 431 19.55 -8.71 -5.13
CA ALA A 431 19.83 -8.84 -6.56
C ALA A 431 20.07 -10.30 -7.02
N GLU A 432 20.48 -11.20 -6.12
CA GLU A 432 20.77 -12.60 -6.43
C GLU A 432 20.29 -13.52 -5.29
N GLY A 433 19.71 -14.68 -5.65
CA GLY A 433 19.31 -15.72 -4.69
C GLY A 433 17.98 -15.47 -3.97
N TYR A 434 17.13 -14.54 -4.46
CA TYR A 434 15.80 -14.24 -3.92
C TYR A 434 14.75 -14.16 -5.04
N GLY A 435 14.64 -15.23 -5.83
CA GLY A 435 13.77 -15.27 -7.01
C GLY A 435 12.30 -15.07 -6.67
N GLU A 436 11.82 -15.60 -5.55
CA GLU A 436 10.44 -15.37 -5.10
C GLU A 436 10.17 -13.88 -4.89
N LEU A 437 11.01 -13.21 -4.09
CA LEU A 437 10.90 -11.78 -3.85
C LEU A 437 10.98 -10.98 -5.16
N ALA A 438 11.87 -11.35 -6.08
CA ALA A 438 12.00 -10.69 -7.37
C ALA A 438 10.71 -10.78 -8.22
N TRP A 439 10.02 -11.92 -8.22
CA TRP A 439 8.72 -12.06 -8.88
C TRP A 439 7.62 -11.23 -8.21
N HIS A 440 7.61 -11.16 -6.88
CA HIS A 440 6.71 -10.27 -6.14
C HIS A 440 6.99 -8.79 -6.43
N MET A 441 8.26 -8.39 -6.55
CA MET A 441 8.66 -7.04 -6.95
C MET A 441 8.16 -6.71 -8.36
N ARG A 442 8.31 -7.63 -9.32
CA ARG A 442 7.78 -7.45 -10.68
C ARG A 442 6.26 -7.30 -10.71
N ALA A 443 5.53 -8.11 -9.93
CA ALA A 443 4.09 -7.99 -9.79
C ALA A 443 3.70 -6.62 -9.20
N ALA A 444 4.41 -6.16 -8.17
CA ALA A 444 4.19 -4.85 -7.56
C ALA A 444 4.40 -3.69 -8.56
N VAL A 445 5.45 -3.74 -9.36
CA VAL A 445 5.68 -2.79 -10.46
C VAL A 445 4.52 -2.81 -11.45
N LYS A 446 4.07 -3.99 -11.88
CA LYS A 446 2.93 -4.12 -12.81
C LYS A 446 1.67 -3.45 -12.28
N ASN A 447 1.32 -3.66 -11.01
CA ASN A 447 0.15 -3.06 -10.38
C ASN A 447 0.23 -1.52 -10.41
N VAL A 448 1.41 -0.97 -10.13
CA VAL A 448 1.66 0.47 -10.20
C VAL A 448 1.52 1.00 -11.62
N LEU A 449 2.19 0.36 -12.59
CA LEU A 449 2.17 0.79 -13.99
C LEU A 449 0.79 0.67 -14.63
N TYR A 450 0.04 -0.40 -14.32
CA TYR A 450 -1.34 -0.57 -14.76
C TYR A 450 -2.26 0.54 -14.25
N THR A 451 -2.05 0.97 -13.00
CA THR A 451 -2.80 2.09 -12.42
C THR A 451 -2.42 3.41 -13.08
N VAL A 452 -1.11 3.65 -13.28
CA VAL A 452 -0.61 4.88 -13.90
C VAL A 452 -1.12 5.02 -15.34
N VAL A 453 -1.03 3.96 -16.16
CA VAL A 453 -1.39 4.01 -17.59
C VAL A 453 -2.88 4.25 -17.84
N ASN A 454 -3.72 3.83 -16.90
CA ASN A 454 -5.18 4.01 -16.97
C ASN A 454 -5.65 5.26 -16.19
N SER A 455 -4.73 6.20 -15.90
CA SER A 455 -5.03 7.43 -15.19
C SER A 455 -4.71 8.69 -15.99
N ASN A 456 -5.15 9.83 -15.49
CA ASN A 456 -4.86 11.17 -16.00
C ASN A 456 -3.38 11.54 -15.92
N THR A 457 -2.54 10.71 -15.28
CA THR A 457 -1.07 10.81 -15.37
C THR A 457 -0.61 10.70 -16.83
N MET A 458 -1.36 9.98 -17.67
CA MET A 458 -1.05 9.81 -19.09
C MET A 458 -1.58 10.94 -20.00
N ASN A 459 -2.29 11.94 -19.46
CA ASN A 459 -2.85 13.01 -20.28
C ASN A 459 -1.74 13.77 -21.02
N GLY A 460 -1.86 13.81 -22.35
CA GLY A 460 -0.88 14.47 -23.23
C GLY A 460 0.35 13.62 -23.59
N ILE A 461 0.41 12.36 -23.17
CA ILE A 461 1.44 11.41 -23.57
C ILE A 461 1.01 10.67 -24.83
N ALA A 462 1.90 10.57 -25.80
CA ALA A 462 1.73 9.82 -27.03
C ALA A 462 2.93 8.87 -27.27
N GLY A 463 2.86 8.01 -28.30
CA GLY A 463 3.91 7.04 -28.61
C GLY A 463 5.29 7.65 -28.88
N ASP A 464 5.34 8.89 -29.34
CA ASP A 464 6.57 9.65 -29.62
C ASP A 464 7.10 10.45 -28.40
N THR A 465 6.39 10.43 -27.27
CA THR A 465 6.82 11.09 -26.04
C THR A 465 8.01 10.36 -25.40
N LYS A 466 8.98 11.12 -24.87
CA LYS A 466 10.14 10.60 -24.14
C LYS A 466 10.33 11.28 -22.79
N PHE A 467 10.59 10.49 -21.76
CA PHE A 467 10.92 10.92 -20.40
C PHE A 467 12.41 10.74 -20.15
N ILE A 468 13.12 11.86 -20.09
CA ILE A 468 14.56 11.87 -19.86
C ILE A 468 14.82 12.37 -18.45
N THR A 469 15.42 11.52 -17.62
CA THR A 469 15.92 11.93 -16.31
C THR A 469 17.16 12.81 -16.51
N ILE A 470 17.06 14.08 -16.15
CA ILE A 470 18.19 15.00 -16.16
C ILE A 470 18.76 15.04 -14.74
N THR A 471 19.94 14.44 -14.53
CA THR A 471 20.69 14.61 -13.28
C THR A 471 21.55 15.88 -13.40
N PRO A 472 21.23 16.98 -12.70
CA PRO A 472 22.01 18.19 -12.78
C PRO A 472 23.43 17.97 -12.23
N ALA A 473 24.42 18.67 -12.77
CA ALA A 473 25.82 18.52 -12.35
C ALA A 473 26.04 18.72 -10.84
N TRP A 474 25.20 19.54 -10.19
CA TRP A 474 25.29 19.78 -8.75
C TRP A 474 24.88 18.56 -7.91
N GLU A 475 23.90 17.76 -8.36
CA GLU A 475 23.48 16.54 -7.64
C GLU A 475 24.60 15.50 -7.62
N ILE A 476 25.42 15.45 -8.67
CA ILE A 476 26.62 14.63 -8.73
C ILE A 476 27.73 15.23 -7.84
N ALA A 477 27.90 16.55 -7.87
CA ALA A 477 28.97 17.24 -7.16
C ALA A 477 28.81 17.21 -5.63
N VAL A 478 27.59 17.38 -5.11
CA VAL A 478 27.33 17.45 -3.65
C VAL A 478 27.84 16.22 -2.88
N PRO A 479 27.50 14.97 -3.22
CA PRO A 479 28.01 13.80 -2.51
C PRO A 479 29.51 13.61 -2.69
N ILE A 480 30.08 13.97 -3.84
CA ILE A 480 31.53 13.94 -4.07
C ILE A 480 32.24 14.94 -3.15
N ILE A 481 31.81 16.20 -3.16
CA ILE A 481 32.35 17.27 -2.30
C ILE A 481 32.21 16.85 -0.83
N THR A 482 31.05 16.34 -0.43
CA THR A 482 30.81 15.87 0.94
C THR A 482 31.79 14.77 1.34
N ARG A 483 31.99 13.75 0.50
CA ARG A 483 32.95 12.67 0.75
C ARG A 483 34.38 13.20 0.85
N VAL A 484 34.80 14.06 -0.08
CA VAL A 484 36.13 14.68 -0.08
C VAL A 484 36.34 15.51 1.18
N SER A 485 35.39 16.37 1.53
CA SER A 485 35.44 17.19 2.75
C SER A 485 35.48 16.34 4.01
N MET A 486 34.70 15.26 4.10
CA MET A 486 34.74 14.32 5.23
C MET A 486 36.09 13.61 5.32
N THR A 487 36.64 13.13 4.20
CA THR A 487 37.97 12.49 4.18
C THR A 487 39.05 13.46 4.65
N LEU A 488 39.06 14.70 4.15
CA LEU A 488 39.99 15.74 4.59
C LEU A 488 39.82 16.06 6.08
N PHE A 489 38.58 16.18 6.57
CA PHE A 489 38.30 16.40 7.98
C PHE A 489 38.85 15.27 8.86
N ILE A 490 38.62 14.00 8.49
CA ILE A 490 39.15 12.84 9.21
C ILE A 490 40.68 12.87 9.22
N TRP A 491 41.32 13.14 8.09
CA TRP A 491 42.78 13.22 8.00
C TRP A 491 43.35 14.33 8.88
N CYS A 492 42.74 15.52 8.87
CA CYS A 492 43.13 16.62 9.75
C CYS A 492 42.93 16.27 11.24
N ALA A 493 41.80 15.66 11.60
CA ALA A 493 41.51 15.25 12.97
C ALA A 493 42.47 14.18 13.47
N SER A 494 42.75 13.15 12.65
CA SER A 494 43.75 12.12 12.95
C SER A 494 45.16 12.70 13.06
N GLY A 495 45.54 13.60 12.16
CA GLY A 495 46.83 14.30 12.21
C GLY A 495 46.98 15.13 13.47
N PHE A 496 45.95 15.89 13.85
CA PHE A 496 45.92 16.65 15.10
C PHE A 496 46.01 15.74 16.33
N GLY A 497 45.26 14.64 16.34
CA GLY A 497 45.33 13.63 17.41
C GLY A 497 46.72 13.03 17.56
N LEU A 498 47.37 12.65 16.45
CA LEU A 498 48.74 12.14 16.44
C LEU A 498 49.74 13.19 16.94
N TYR A 499 49.60 14.44 16.53
CA TYR A 499 50.43 15.55 17.00
C TYR A 499 50.29 15.76 18.51
N PHE A 500 49.05 15.75 19.01
CA PHE A 500 48.76 15.91 20.44
C PHE A 500 49.35 14.76 21.27
N VAL A 501 49.14 13.51 20.84
CA VAL A 501 49.74 12.32 21.47
C VAL A 501 51.26 12.39 21.45
N TYR A 502 51.86 12.77 20.32
CA TYR A 502 53.30 12.95 20.21
C TYR A 502 53.82 14.01 21.20
N GLY A 503 53.15 15.16 21.31
CA GLY A 503 53.49 16.19 22.29
C GLY A 503 53.46 15.66 23.72
N LEU A 504 52.40 14.94 24.10
CA LEU A 504 52.23 14.37 25.43
C LEU A 504 53.29 13.30 25.74
N VAL A 505 53.60 12.43 24.78
CA VAL A 505 54.68 11.43 24.90
C VAL A 505 56.04 12.10 25.04
N LYS A 506 56.33 13.13 24.23
CA LYS A 506 57.57 13.89 24.28
C LYS A 506 57.76 14.55 25.65
N ASP A 507 56.71 15.17 26.20
CA ASP A 507 56.76 15.80 27.53
C ASP A 507 56.96 14.78 28.64
N ILE A 508 56.32 13.62 28.59
CA ILE A 508 56.55 12.51 29.53
C ILE A 508 58.00 12.02 29.48
N VAL A 509 58.56 11.84 28.28
CA VAL A 509 59.95 11.38 28.08
C VAL A 509 60.95 12.42 28.60
N LEU A 510 60.73 13.71 28.31
CA LEU A 510 61.59 14.79 28.79
C LEU A 510 61.53 14.93 30.31
N THR A 511 60.33 14.82 30.91
CA THR A 511 60.15 14.85 32.38
C THR A 511 60.84 13.66 33.06
N ARG A 512 60.81 12.47 32.44
CA ARG A 512 61.54 11.28 32.93
C ARG A 512 63.07 11.43 32.81
N LYS A 513 63.58 12.03 31.73
CA LYS A 513 65.02 12.32 31.57
C LYS A 513 65.51 13.35 32.59
N GLY A 514 64.77 14.45 32.77
CA GLY A 514 65.12 15.49 33.76
C GLY A 514 65.05 15.01 35.21
N ARG A 515 64.24 13.98 35.52
CA ARG A 515 64.27 13.32 36.84
C ARG A 515 65.49 12.41 37.03
N LYS A 516 65.98 11.74 35.98
CA LYS A 516 67.21 10.91 36.04
C LYS A 516 68.48 11.74 36.22
N GLU A 517 68.55 12.93 35.63
CA GLU A 517 69.71 13.84 35.77
C GLU A 517 69.79 14.51 37.15
N LYS A 518 68.70 14.56 37.93
CA LYS A 518 68.70 15.08 39.31
C LYS A 518 68.99 14.03 40.39
N THR A 519 69.21 12.77 40.01
CA THR A 519 69.43 11.64 40.94
C THR A 519 70.82 11.02 40.84
N ASN A 520 71.78 11.68 40.19
CA ASN A 520 73.19 11.29 40.16
C ASN A 520 74.08 12.33 40.84
#